data_AF-A0A1D7YTX1-F1
#
_entry.id   AF-A0A1D7YTX1-F1
#
_cell.length_a   1.000
_cell.length_b   1.000
_cell.length_c   1.000
_cell.angle_alpha   90.00
_cell.angle_beta   90.00
_cell.angle_gamma   90.00
#
_symmetry.space_group_name_H-M   'P 1'
#
loop_
_entity.id
_entity.type
_entity.pdbx_description
1 polymer ?
#
loop_
_entity_poly.entity_id
_entity_poly.type
_entity_poly.pdbx_seq_one_letter_code
_entity_poly.pdbx_strand_id
1 'polypeptide(L)'
;MKVSSINFSHNITFKSEPLAYDDEVSRERRNFIRSHLDSLNFGYSDIYEKEPRLEEYELNKLVKFYSSKPKKINIDNLNIVAKKIDSAEKTSIYRGQSLMYSSDQDLKNLKDAGFQQVIDLACFGNEYKKRVEKAGMRFSSFSMENFWDGPIFNNWSTKEDKQVFVKKFVNFINKMQEGNAYIGCDFGTYRTDDAVMLNSFFNPLANRHPVVVRYNFMTNKMKILYENLSNSDKSKMKWTKEYEQKFFLMLKKAFSKPFSLL
;
A
#
# COMPACT_ATOMS: atom_id res chain seq x y z
N MET A 1 63.61 -5.20 -50.02
CA MET A 1 62.58 -6.02 -50.68
C MET A 1 61.41 -6.15 -49.71
N LYS A 2 60.23 -5.63 -50.07
CA LYS A 2 59.03 -5.63 -49.20
C LYS A 2 58.49 -7.05 -49.08
N VAL A 3 58.44 -7.57 -47.86
CA VAL A 3 57.76 -8.83 -47.56
C VAL A 3 56.30 -8.48 -47.26
N SER A 4 55.43 -8.71 -48.23
CA SER A 4 53.99 -8.62 -48.08
C SER A 4 53.47 -9.88 -47.38
N SER A 5 52.94 -9.70 -46.17
CA SER A 5 52.27 -10.76 -45.40
C SER A 5 50.91 -11.08 -46.01
N ILE A 6 50.71 -12.37 -46.30
CA ILE A 6 49.50 -12.95 -46.87
C ILE A 6 48.36 -12.91 -45.84
N ASN A 7 47.20 -12.46 -46.31
CA ASN A 7 45.90 -12.50 -45.62
C ASN A 7 45.52 -13.93 -45.23
N PHE A 8 45.25 -14.16 -43.94
CA PHE A 8 44.32 -15.20 -43.51
C PHE A 8 42.99 -14.53 -43.13
N SER A 9 42.08 -14.49 -44.09
CA SER A 9 40.68 -14.19 -43.88
C SER A 9 40.01 -15.41 -43.23
N HIS A 10 39.91 -15.44 -41.91
CA HIS A 10 38.88 -16.21 -41.18
C HIS A 10 38.32 -15.32 -40.08
N ASN A 11 37.15 -14.73 -40.36
CA ASN A 11 36.26 -14.18 -39.35
C ASN A 11 35.77 -15.33 -38.47
N ILE A 12 36.43 -15.56 -37.33
CA ILE A 12 35.85 -16.35 -36.25
C ILE A 12 35.20 -15.35 -35.29
N THR A 13 33.96 -14.99 -35.59
CA THR A 13 33.10 -14.29 -34.66
C THR A 13 32.70 -15.29 -33.58
N PHE A 14 33.43 -15.36 -32.46
CA PHE A 14 32.88 -15.95 -31.24
C PHE A 14 31.77 -15.03 -30.72
N LYS A 15 30.56 -15.13 -31.30
CA LYS A 15 29.36 -14.78 -30.55
C LYS A 15 29.03 -16.02 -29.71
N SER A 16 29.54 -16.06 -28.48
CA SER A 16 28.92 -16.88 -27.46
C SER A 16 27.52 -16.32 -27.26
N GLU A 17 26.53 -16.90 -27.92
CA GLU A 17 25.14 -16.68 -27.54
C GLU A 17 25.01 -17.14 -26.08
N PRO A 18 24.54 -16.28 -25.16
CA PRO A 18 24.19 -16.73 -23.82
C PRO A 18 23.22 -17.89 -23.95
N LEU A 19 23.58 -19.05 -23.41
CA LEU A 19 22.67 -20.20 -23.31
C LEU A 19 21.51 -19.78 -22.42
N ALA A 20 20.44 -19.31 -23.06
CA ALA A 20 19.14 -19.12 -22.50
C ALA A 20 18.62 -20.49 -22.03
N TYR A 21 18.86 -20.85 -20.77
CA TYR A 21 18.33 -22.09 -20.22
C TYR A 21 16.81 -21.93 -20.03
N ASP A 22 16.03 -22.56 -20.92
CA ASP A 22 14.58 -22.72 -20.79
C ASP A 22 14.18 -24.07 -20.19
N ASP A 23 14.95 -24.51 -19.19
CA ASP A 23 14.58 -25.62 -18.35
C ASP A 23 13.46 -25.23 -17.36
N GLU A 24 12.83 -26.26 -16.77
CA GLU A 24 11.71 -26.10 -15.86
C GLU A 24 12.04 -25.26 -14.63
N VAL A 25 13.25 -25.39 -14.07
CA VAL A 25 13.72 -24.66 -12.88
C VAL A 25 13.91 -23.18 -13.20
N SER A 26 14.53 -22.88 -14.34
CA SER A 26 14.73 -21.52 -14.83
C SER A 26 13.38 -20.84 -15.12
N ARG A 27 12.41 -21.58 -15.66
CA ARG A 27 11.03 -21.12 -15.88
C ARG A 27 10.30 -20.81 -14.58
N GLU A 28 10.43 -21.65 -13.55
CA GLU A 28 9.84 -21.40 -12.22
C GLU A 28 10.41 -20.14 -11.58
N ARG A 29 11.73 -19.91 -11.66
CA ARG A 29 12.38 -18.69 -11.17
C ARG A 29 11.90 -17.43 -11.89
N ARG A 30 11.69 -17.50 -13.20
CA ARG A 30 11.08 -16.41 -13.99
C ARG A 30 9.63 -16.14 -13.57
N ASN A 31 8.84 -17.19 -13.39
CA ASN A 31 7.46 -17.07 -12.88
C ASN A 31 7.44 -16.48 -11.46
N PHE A 32 8.39 -16.84 -10.62
CA PHE A 32 8.60 -16.23 -9.31
C PHE A 32 8.86 -14.72 -9.45
N ILE A 33 9.78 -14.28 -10.30
CA ILE A 33 10.07 -12.85 -10.53
C ILE A 33 8.81 -12.11 -11.01
N ARG A 34 8.11 -12.64 -12.01
CA ARG A 34 6.84 -12.08 -12.55
C ARG A 34 5.74 -11.98 -11.52
N SER A 35 5.78 -12.83 -10.50
CA SER A 35 4.82 -12.81 -9.41
C SER A 35 5.03 -11.65 -8.44
N HIS A 36 5.91 -10.66 -8.70
CA HIS A 36 6.17 -9.51 -7.82
C HIS A 36 5.77 -8.16 -8.43
N LEU A 37 5.26 -7.25 -7.58
CA LEU A 37 4.65 -5.97 -8.01
C LEU A 37 5.65 -5.05 -8.74
N ASP A 38 6.88 -4.98 -8.23
CA ASP A 38 7.96 -4.12 -8.79
C ASP A 38 8.51 -4.65 -10.12
N SER A 39 8.06 -5.80 -10.64
CA SER A 39 8.55 -6.35 -11.91
C SER A 39 8.12 -5.54 -13.14
N LEU A 40 7.03 -4.75 -13.04
CA LEU A 40 6.51 -3.92 -14.14
C LEU A 40 7.10 -2.50 -14.18
N ASN A 41 7.58 -1.98 -13.04
CA ASN A 41 8.02 -0.58 -12.89
C ASN A 41 9.46 -0.32 -13.30
N PHE A 42 10.20 -1.41 -13.51
CA PHE A 42 11.45 -1.39 -14.21
C PHE A 42 11.08 -1.08 -15.68
N GLY A 43 11.47 0.11 -16.17
CA GLY A 43 11.17 0.55 -17.54
C GLY A 43 11.77 -0.42 -18.56
N TYR A 44 11.00 -1.41 -18.99
CA TYR A 44 11.55 -2.56 -19.67
C TYR A 44 10.52 -3.16 -20.63
N SER A 45 10.48 -2.63 -21.84
CA SER A 45 10.40 -3.52 -23.01
C SER A 45 11.60 -4.48 -23.03
N ASP A 46 12.76 -4.04 -22.53
CA ASP A 46 14.04 -4.78 -22.55
C ASP A 46 14.12 -6.03 -21.62
N ILE A 47 13.43 -6.10 -20.46
CA ILE A 47 13.50 -7.26 -19.52
C ILE A 47 12.59 -8.31 -20.07
N TYR A 48 11.42 -7.97 -20.58
CA TYR A 48 10.51 -8.96 -21.17
C TYR A 48 11.04 -9.50 -22.50
N GLU A 49 11.79 -8.70 -23.27
CA GLU A 49 12.52 -9.16 -24.47
C GLU A 49 13.78 -9.98 -24.15
N LYS A 50 14.47 -9.69 -23.03
CA LYS A 50 15.71 -10.38 -22.61
C LYS A 50 15.50 -11.45 -21.52
N GLU A 51 14.34 -11.53 -20.87
CA GLU A 51 14.00 -12.50 -19.81
C GLU A 51 14.14 -13.95 -20.26
N PRO A 52 13.71 -14.31 -21.49
CA PRO A 52 13.98 -15.63 -22.02
C PRO A 52 15.48 -15.94 -22.10
N ARG A 53 16.35 -14.92 -22.13
CA ARG A 53 17.78 -14.98 -22.39
C ARG A 53 18.67 -14.61 -21.19
N LEU A 54 18.11 -14.46 -19.99
CA LEU A 54 18.91 -14.17 -18.79
C LEU A 54 19.80 -15.36 -18.43
N GLU A 55 21.09 -15.10 -18.24
CA GLU A 55 22.03 -16.10 -17.73
C GLU A 55 21.71 -16.44 -16.26
N GLU A 56 22.12 -17.63 -15.81
CA GLU A 56 21.80 -18.16 -14.48
C GLU A 56 22.20 -17.21 -13.34
N TYR A 57 23.33 -16.52 -13.48
CA TYR A 57 23.80 -15.54 -12.50
C TYR A 57 22.82 -14.36 -12.34
N GLU A 58 22.32 -13.81 -13.45
CA GLU A 58 21.39 -12.69 -13.43
C GLU A 58 20.02 -13.10 -12.91
N LEU A 59 19.55 -14.29 -13.30
CA LEU A 59 18.31 -14.88 -12.81
C LEU A 59 18.34 -15.05 -11.28
N ASN A 60 19.43 -15.59 -10.74
CA ASN A 60 19.61 -15.76 -9.30
C ASN A 60 19.68 -14.42 -8.54
N LYS A 61 20.32 -13.40 -9.13
CA LYS A 61 20.35 -12.05 -8.56
C LYS A 61 18.95 -11.44 -8.47
N LEU A 62 18.13 -11.60 -9.51
CA LEU A 62 16.75 -11.14 -9.53
C LEU A 62 15.86 -11.92 -8.55
N VAL A 63 15.97 -13.25 -8.49
CA VAL A 63 15.24 -14.07 -7.50
C VAL A 63 15.56 -13.60 -6.07
N LYS A 64 16.83 -13.37 -5.76
CA LYS A 64 17.25 -12.87 -4.45
C LYS A 64 16.69 -11.48 -4.15
N PHE A 65 16.70 -10.59 -5.14
CA PHE A 65 16.09 -9.27 -5.01
C PHE A 65 14.59 -9.38 -4.72
N TYR A 66 13.85 -10.11 -5.55
CA TYR A 66 12.39 -10.23 -5.46
C TYR A 66 11.91 -11.05 -4.26
N SER A 67 12.74 -11.93 -3.70
CA SER A 67 12.43 -12.63 -2.44
C SER A 67 12.24 -11.69 -1.25
N SER A 68 12.77 -10.47 -1.32
CA SER A 68 12.53 -9.41 -0.33
C SER A 68 11.38 -8.46 -0.68
N LYS A 69 10.73 -8.67 -1.83
CA LYS A 69 9.70 -7.79 -2.38
C LYS A 69 8.30 -8.39 -2.20
N PRO A 70 7.25 -7.55 -2.16
CA PRO A 70 5.88 -8.05 -2.14
C PRO A 70 5.48 -8.66 -3.49
N LYS A 71 4.71 -9.76 -3.43
CA LYS A 71 4.12 -10.37 -4.62
C LYS A 71 3.08 -9.45 -5.26
N LYS A 72 2.80 -9.67 -6.55
CA LYS A 72 1.68 -9.10 -7.29
C LYS A 72 0.41 -9.62 -6.65
N ILE A 73 -0.36 -8.71 -6.08
CA ILE A 73 -1.60 -9.01 -5.39
C ILE A 73 -2.66 -9.34 -6.46
N ASN A 74 -2.94 -10.63 -6.68
CA ASN A 74 -4.09 -11.07 -7.47
C ASN A 74 -5.27 -11.36 -6.54
N ILE A 75 -6.05 -10.32 -6.22
CA ILE A 75 -7.20 -10.43 -5.33
C ILE A 75 -8.35 -11.20 -5.97
N ASP A 76 -8.43 -11.26 -7.29
CA ASP A 76 -9.53 -11.92 -7.99
C ASP A 76 -9.58 -13.44 -7.69
N ASN A 77 -8.49 -14.00 -7.16
CA ASN A 77 -8.40 -15.39 -6.70
C ASN A 77 -8.62 -15.56 -5.18
N LEU A 78 -8.84 -14.47 -4.43
CA LEU A 78 -9.11 -14.52 -2.99
C LEU A 78 -10.62 -14.60 -2.76
N ASN A 79 -11.05 -15.43 -1.79
CA ASN A 79 -12.45 -15.54 -1.41
C ASN A 79 -12.87 -14.40 -0.45
N ILE A 80 -12.49 -13.16 -0.77
CA ILE A 80 -12.80 -11.97 0.01
C ILE A 80 -13.24 -10.84 -0.91
N VAL A 81 -14.21 -10.04 -0.45
CA VAL A 81 -14.62 -8.83 -1.15
C VAL A 81 -13.68 -7.69 -0.75
N ALA A 82 -12.63 -7.49 -1.54
CA ALA A 82 -11.66 -6.43 -1.34
C ALA A 82 -11.54 -5.54 -2.58
N LYS A 83 -11.52 -4.22 -2.37
CA LYS A 83 -11.30 -3.22 -3.41
C LYS A 83 -10.01 -2.49 -3.13
N LYS A 84 -9.18 -2.31 -4.16
CA LYS A 84 -8.00 -1.45 -4.03
C LYS A 84 -8.48 -0.04 -3.78
N ILE A 85 -7.85 0.67 -2.83
CA ILE A 85 -8.26 2.03 -2.50
C ILE A 85 -7.81 3.01 -3.60
N ASP A 86 -6.81 2.66 -4.44
CA ASP A 86 -6.64 3.13 -5.83
C ASP A 86 -5.53 2.38 -6.63
N SER A 87 -5.53 2.55 -7.95
CA SER A 87 -4.68 2.06 -9.03
C SER A 87 -3.18 2.45 -9.01
N ALA A 88 -2.76 3.48 -8.26
CA ALA A 88 -1.35 3.90 -8.25
C ALA A 88 -0.40 2.89 -7.55
N GLU A 89 0.82 2.78 -8.08
CA GLU A 89 1.81 1.73 -7.80
C GLU A 89 2.45 1.77 -6.39
N LYS A 90 2.24 2.84 -5.61
CA LYS A 90 3.08 3.13 -4.43
C LYS A 90 2.53 2.71 -3.06
N THR A 91 1.24 2.43 -2.92
CA THR A 91 0.66 1.92 -1.67
C THR A 91 -0.35 0.81 -1.94
N SER A 92 0.03 -0.43 -1.63
CA SER A 92 -0.84 -1.61 -1.77
C SER A 92 -1.81 -1.71 -0.59
N ILE A 93 -2.75 -0.78 -0.52
CA ILE A 93 -3.81 -0.79 0.50
C ILE A 93 -5.13 -1.19 -0.15
N TYR A 94 -5.79 -2.16 0.46
CA TYR A 94 -7.08 -2.68 0.04
C TYR A 94 -8.08 -2.52 1.15
N ARG A 95 -9.30 -2.13 0.77
CA ARG A 95 -10.44 -2.01 1.67
C ARG A 95 -11.42 -3.16 1.46
N GLY A 96 -12.10 -3.58 2.51
CA GLY A 96 -13.16 -4.57 2.37
C GLY A 96 -13.90 -4.83 3.67
N GLN A 97 -14.73 -5.87 3.66
CA GLN A 97 -15.41 -6.37 4.85
C GLN A 97 -14.41 -6.95 5.86
N SER A 98 -14.85 -7.20 7.08
CA SER A 98 -13.97 -7.79 8.10
C SER A 98 -13.56 -9.20 7.68
N LEU A 99 -12.29 -9.55 7.92
CA LEU A 99 -11.78 -10.92 7.76
C LEU A 99 -12.01 -11.75 9.03
N MET A 100 -12.69 -11.21 10.04
CA MET A 100 -13.02 -11.96 11.26
C MET A 100 -13.78 -13.26 10.93
N TYR A 101 -14.63 -13.23 9.89
CA TYR A 101 -15.40 -14.39 9.45
C TYR A 101 -14.79 -15.12 8.25
N SER A 102 -13.62 -14.70 7.76
CA SER A 102 -12.91 -15.43 6.70
C SER A 102 -12.27 -16.70 7.27
N SER A 103 -11.87 -17.62 6.41
CA SER A 103 -11.11 -18.80 6.83
C SER A 103 -9.64 -18.45 7.17
N ASP A 104 -8.96 -19.32 7.90
CA ASP A 104 -7.50 -19.20 8.12
C ASP A 104 -6.73 -19.31 6.78
N GLN A 105 -7.26 -20.05 5.81
CA GLN A 105 -6.68 -20.14 4.47
C GLN A 105 -6.76 -18.81 3.72
N ASP A 106 -7.85 -18.03 3.88
CA ASP A 106 -7.95 -16.70 3.28
C ASP A 106 -6.91 -15.72 3.86
N LEU A 107 -6.66 -15.80 5.18
CA LEU A 107 -5.60 -15.02 5.82
C LEU A 107 -4.21 -15.41 5.32
N LYS A 108 -3.97 -16.71 5.09
CA LYS A 108 -2.74 -17.20 4.49
C LYS A 108 -2.60 -16.72 3.04
N ASN A 109 -3.66 -16.78 2.24
CA ASN A 109 -3.66 -16.31 0.87
C ASN A 109 -3.38 -14.79 0.79
N LEU A 110 -3.93 -14.00 1.73
CA LEU A 110 -3.59 -12.58 1.88
C LEU A 110 -2.11 -12.38 2.19
N LYS A 111 -1.55 -13.15 3.13
CA LYS A 111 -0.12 -13.09 3.45
C LYS A 111 0.73 -13.41 2.22
N ASP A 112 0.39 -14.49 1.50
CA ASP A 112 1.09 -14.95 0.31
C ASP A 112 0.98 -13.95 -0.85
N ALA A 113 -0.13 -13.20 -0.91
CA ALA A 113 -0.29 -12.08 -1.85
C ALA A 113 0.57 -10.86 -1.50
N GLY A 114 1.23 -10.83 -0.33
CA GLY A 114 2.16 -9.76 0.07
C GLY A 114 1.60 -8.77 1.07
N PHE A 115 0.40 -9.00 1.62
CA PHE A 115 -0.10 -8.20 2.73
C PHE A 115 0.76 -8.41 3.98
N GLN A 116 1.06 -7.31 4.66
CA GLN A 116 1.90 -7.30 5.86
C GLN A 116 1.09 -6.97 7.12
N GLN A 117 -0.09 -6.38 6.96
CA GLN A 117 -0.93 -5.98 8.08
C GLN A 117 -2.42 -6.00 7.75
N VAL A 118 -3.21 -6.22 8.80
CA VAL A 118 -4.67 -6.06 8.82
C VAL A 118 -5.02 -4.96 9.82
N ILE A 119 -5.83 -4.01 9.36
CA ILE A 119 -6.33 -2.86 10.11
C ILE A 119 -7.84 -3.07 10.31
N ASP A 120 -8.21 -3.43 11.53
CA ASP A 120 -9.60 -3.65 11.93
C ASP A 120 -10.23 -2.36 12.44
N LEU A 121 -11.33 -1.94 11.78
CA LEU A 121 -12.10 -0.75 12.13
C LEU A 121 -13.34 -1.05 12.97
N ALA A 122 -13.65 -2.32 13.18
CA ALA A 122 -14.81 -2.80 13.93
C ALA A 122 -14.47 -3.27 15.34
N CYS A 123 -13.18 -3.44 15.66
CA CYS A 123 -12.70 -3.86 16.98
C CYS A 123 -13.23 -5.23 17.41
N PHE A 124 -13.24 -6.22 16.51
CA PHE A 124 -13.67 -7.59 16.80
C PHE A 124 -12.81 -8.31 17.87
N GLY A 125 -11.66 -7.74 18.21
CA GLY A 125 -10.93 -8.10 19.43
C GLY A 125 -9.86 -9.18 19.26
N ASN A 126 -9.55 -9.86 20.36
CA ASN A 126 -8.33 -10.67 20.51
C ASN A 126 -8.31 -11.94 19.66
N GLU A 127 -9.47 -12.54 19.38
CA GLU A 127 -9.54 -13.73 18.53
C GLU A 127 -9.09 -13.39 17.11
N TYR A 128 -9.64 -12.31 16.54
CA TYR A 128 -9.27 -11.84 15.21
C TYR A 128 -7.77 -11.55 15.13
N LYS A 129 -7.25 -10.83 16.13
CA LYS A 129 -5.83 -10.52 16.27
C LYS A 129 -4.97 -11.78 16.21
N LYS A 130 -5.28 -12.79 17.04
CA LYS A 130 -4.51 -14.05 17.09
C LYS A 130 -4.48 -14.76 15.75
N ARG A 131 -5.61 -14.79 15.02
CA ARG A 131 -5.70 -15.43 13.71
C ARG A 131 -4.85 -14.73 12.66
N VAL A 132 -4.91 -13.41 12.61
CA VAL A 132 -4.08 -12.59 11.70
C VAL A 132 -2.59 -12.76 12.01
N GLU A 133 -2.22 -12.72 13.30
CA GLU A 133 -0.82 -12.87 13.73
C GLU A 133 -0.29 -14.28 13.46
N LYS A 134 -1.11 -15.32 13.64
CA LYS A 134 -0.79 -16.71 13.27
C LYS A 134 -0.53 -16.86 11.77
N ALA A 135 -1.23 -16.09 10.92
CA ALA A 135 -0.97 -16.04 9.48
C ALA A 135 0.29 -15.23 9.10
N GLY A 136 1.02 -14.65 10.07
CA GLY A 136 2.26 -13.92 9.82
C GLY A 136 2.07 -12.48 9.35
N MET A 137 0.91 -11.88 9.67
CA MET A 137 0.60 -10.47 9.44
C MET A 137 0.47 -9.72 10.75
N ARG A 138 0.76 -8.41 10.75
CA ARG A 138 0.55 -7.56 11.93
C ARG A 138 -0.92 -7.18 12.03
N PHE A 139 -1.43 -7.06 13.25
CA PHE A 139 -2.79 -6.62 13.49
C PHE A 139 -2.80 -5.23 14.16
N SER A 140 -3.69 -4.36 13.72
CA SER A 140 -3.96 -3.09 14.39
C SER A 140 -5.46 -2.83 14.43
N SER A 141 -5.95 -2.34 15.56
CA SER A 141 -7.37 -2.06 15.77
C SER A 141 -7.57 -0.58 16.01
N PHE A 142 -8.46 0.03 15.24
CA PHE A 142 -8.81 1.44 15.31
C PHE A 142 -10.32 1.59 15.17
N SER A 143 -11.03 1.69 16.30
CA SER A 143 -12.47 1.90 16.25
C SER A 143 -12.79 3.16 15.46
N MET A 144 -13.56 2.98 14.39
CA MET A 144 -14.20 4.07 13.67
C MET A 144 -15.66 4.24 14.09
N GLU A 145 -16.15 3.41 15.01
CA GLU A 145 -17.44 3.59 15.63
C GLU A 145 -17.46 4.93 16.39
N ASN A 146 -18.41 5.78 16.05
CA ASN A 146 -18.57 7.11 16.65
C ASN A 146 -17.29 7.96 16.62
N PHE A 147 -16.39 7.75 15.65
CA PHE A 147 -15.14 8.52 15.53
C PHE A 147 -15.40 10.02 15.58
N TRP A 148 -16.43 10.47 14.86
CA TRP A 148 -16.83 11.87 14.76
C TRP A 148 -17.49 12.42 16.04
N ASP A 149 -17.86 11.57 16.98
CA ASP A 149 -18.38 11.95 18.30
C ASP A 149 -17.28 11.82 19.37
N GLY A 150 -16.04 11.62 18.93
CA GLY A 150 -14.88 11.50 19.80
C GLY A 150 -14.57 12.79 20.59
N PRO A 151 -13.74 12.69 21.64
CA PRO A 151 -13.51 13.77 22.61
C PRO A 151 -13.01 15.09 22.00
N ILE A 152 -12.28 15.03 20.88
CA ILE A 152 -11.77 16.22 20.20
C ILE A 152 -12.88 17.11 19.63
N PHE A 153 -14.06 16.55 19.37
CA PHE A 153 -15.21 17.24 18.80
C PHE A 153 -16.22 17.68 19.87
N ASN A 154 -15.97 17.36 21.14
CA ASN A 154 -16.85 17.70 22.26
C ASN A 154 -16.20 18.76 23.16
N ASN A 155 -16.99 19.79 23.50
CA ASN A 155 -16.54 20.90 24.35
C ASN A 155 -16.34 20.49 25.82
N TRP A 156 -16.99 19.43 26.29
CA TRP A 156 -16.90 18.98 27.68
C TRP A 156 -15.77 18.00 27.95
N SER A 157 -15.05 17.56 26.91
CA SER A 157 -13.92 16.65 27.06
C SER A 157 -12.68 17.36 27.60
N THR A 158 -11.94 16.66 28.45
CA THR A 158 -10.70 17.18 29.05
C THR A 158 -9.59 17.32 27.99
N LYS A 159 -8.53 18.07 28.33
CA LYS A 159 -7.36 18.20 27.45
C LYS A 159 -6.69 16.84 27.23
N GLU A 160 -6.64 16.04 28.28
CA GLU A 160 -6.07 14.69 28.30
C GLU A 160 -6.84 13.75 27.35
N ASP A 161 -8.18 13.78 27.37
CA ASP A 161 -9.02 12.98 26.47
C ASP A 161 -8.74 13.32 24.99
N LYS A 162 -8.65 14.63 24.70
CA LYS A 162 -8.33 15.12 23.35
C LYS A 162 -6.94 14.66 22.91
N GLN A 163 -5.95 14.70 23.80
CA GLN A 163 -4.61 14.20 23.49
C GLN A 163 -4.57 12.69 23.25
N VAL A 164 -5.33 11.89 24.01
CA VAL A 164 -5.45 10.45 23.77
C VAL A 164 -6.06 10.17 22.41
N PHE A 165 -7.11 10.92 22.02
CA PHE A 165 -7.70 10.82 20.70
C PHE A 165 -6.70 11.16 19.58
N VAL A 166 -6.00 12.29 19.70
CA VAL A 166 -5.00 12.72 18.72
C VAL A 166 -3.89 11.68 18.56
N LYS A 167 -3.37 11.12 19.66
CA LYS A 167 -2.35 10.06 19.62
C LYS A 167 -2.84 8.83 18.86
N LYS A 168 -4.10 8.39 19.08
CA LYS A 168 -4.70 7.28 18.33
C LYS A 168 -4.83 7.60 16.85
N PHE A 169 -5.27 8.81 16.50
CA PHE A 169 -5.39 9.27 15.12
C PHE A 169 -4.05 9.34 14.38
N VAL A 170 -3.02 9.91 15.01
CA VAL A 170 -1.65 9.94 14.46
C VAL A 170 -1.13 8.51 14.24
N ASN A 171 -1.36 7.60 15.19
CA ASN A 171 -0.98 6.21 15.04
C ASN A 171 -1.70 5.54 13.85
N PHE A 172 -2.98 5.83 13.63
CA PHE A 172 -3.73 5.37 12.46
C PHE A 172 -3.07 5.83 11.15
N ILE A 173 -2.77 7.12 11.01
CA ILE A 173 -2.11 7.65 9.80
C ILE A 173 -0.74 6.97 9.58
N ASN A 174 0.04 6.79 10.65
CA ASN A 174 1.33 6.10 10.56
C ASN A 174 1.18 4.65 10.08
N LYS A 175 0.16 3.92 10.55
CA LYS A 175 -0.12 2.56 10.08
C LYS A 175 -0.49 2.51 8.61
N MET A 176 -1.28 3.47 8.15
CA MET A 176 -1.62 3.59 6.73
C MET A 176 -0.39 3.92 5.87
N GLN A 177 0.57 4.69 6.39
CA GLN A 177 1.82 4.99 5.69
C GLN A 177 2.77 3.79 5.52
N GLU A 178 2.64 2.75 6.35
CA GLU A 178 3.43 1.52 6.22
C GLU A 178 3.04 0.71 4.98
N GLY A 179 1.82 0.90 4.44
CA GLY A 179 1.35 0.21 3.23
C GLY A 179 1.10 -1.29 3.40
N ASN A 180 0.94 -2.00 2.27
CA ASN A 180 0.71 -3.46 2.21
C ASN A 180 -0.35 -3.93 3.20
N ALA A 181 -1.49 -3.24 3.23
CA ALA A 181 -2.46 -3.32 4.31
C ALA A 181 -3.85 -3.69 3.79
N TYR A 182 -4.53 -4.56 4.52
CA TYR A 182 -5.97 -4.77 4.39
C TYR A 182 -6.68 -3.96 5.48
N ILE A 183 -7.63 -3.12 5.13
CA ILE A 183 -8.41 -2.31 6.07
C ILE A 183 -9.91 -2.59 5.93
N GLY A 184 -10.60 -2.83 7.04
CA GLY A 184 -12.02 -3.17 6.96
C GLY A 184 -12.78 -2.98 8.26
N CYS A 185 -14.08 -2.71 8.13
CA CYS A 185 -15.08 -2.88 9.18
C CYS A 185 -16.01 -4.05 8.81
N ASP A 186 -17.09 -4.28 9.55
CA ASP A 186 -18.07 -5.35 9.32
C ASP A 186 -18.41 -5.58 7.84
N PHE A 187 -18.87 -4.52 7.14
CA PHE A 187 -19.30 -4.59 5.74
C PHE A 187 -18.37 -3.86 4.76
N GLY A 188 -17.25 -3.30 5.24
CA GLY A 188 -16.32 -2.56 4.40
C GLY A 188 -16.86 -1.25 3.82
N THR A 189 -17.90 -0.69 4.44
CA THR A 189 -18.55 0.58 4.08
C THR A 189 -18.80 1.43 5.34
N TYR A 190 -19.18 2.69 5.18
CA TYR A 190 -19.34 3.68 6.24
C TYR A 190 -18.08 3.98 7.04
N ARG A 191 -17.77 3.15 8.03
CA ARG A 191 -16.56 3.28 8.85
C ARG A 191 -15.30 3.19 7.99
N THR A 192 -15.29 2.27 7.03
CA THR A 192 -14.19 2.15 6.07
C THR A 192 -14.12 3.33 5.12
N ASP A 193 -15.26 3.93 4.71
CA ASP A 193 -15.25 5.15 3.90
C ASP A 193 -14.59 6.30 4.68
N ASP A 194 -15.01 6.51 5.93
CA ASP A 194 -14.49 7.56 6.78
C ASP A 194 -12.97 7.40 7.01
N ALA A 195 -12.50 6.17 7.27
CA ALA A 195 -11.08 5.89 7.44
C ALA A 195 -10.27 6.17 6.17
N VAL A 196 -10.80 5.79 5.00
CA VAL A 196 -10.16 6.05 3.70
C VAL A 196 -10.13 7.53 3.39
N MET A 197 -11.22 8.25 3.68
CA MET A 197 -11.30 9.70 3.53
C MET A 197 -10.27 10.40 4.43
N LEU A 198 -10.20 10.02 5.71
CA LEU A 198 -9.21 10.55 6.65
C LEU A 198 -7.77 10.29 6.16
N ASN A 199 -7.48 9.09 5.68
CA ASN A 199 -6.20 8.76 5.08
C ASN A 199 -5.92 9.66 3.86
N SER A 200 -6.88 9.82 2.93
CA SER A 200 -6.71 10.67 1.74
C SER A 200 -6.40 12.13 2.07
N PHE A 201 -6.92 12.65 3.19
CA PHE A 201 -6.74 14.05 3.58
C PHE A 201 -5.52 14.28 4.46
N PHE A 202 -5.27 13.41 5.44
CA PHE A 202 -4.24 13.63 6.45
C PHE A 202 -2.94 12.87 6.20
N ASN A 203 -2.91 11.92 5.28
CA ASN A 203 -1.70 11.18 4.96
C ASN A 203 -0.98 11.77 3.72
N PRO A 204 0.18 12.42 3.87
CA PRO A 204 0.95 12.96 2.74
C PRO A 204 1.45 11.91 1.74
N LEU A 205 1.51 10.64 2.15
CA LEU A 205 1.92 9.52 1.31
C LEU A 205 0.72 8.78 0.69
N ALA A 206 -0.51 9.17 1.04
CA ALA A 206 -1.69 8.60 0.40
C ALA A 206 -1.90 9.21 -0.99
N ASN A 207 -2.39 8.38 -1.90
CA ASN A 207 -2.96 8.88 -3.13
C ASN A 207 -4.28 9.58 -2.80
N ARG A 208 -4.58 10.66 -3.52
CA ARG A 208 -5.82 11.41 -3.29
C ARG A 208 -6.98 10.65 -3.89
N HIS A 209 -8.01 10.40 -3.08
CA HIS A 209 -9.21 9.71 -3.52
C HIS A 209 -10.33 10.72 -3.77
N PRO A 210 -10.70 11.01 -5.03
CA PRO A 210 -11.81 11.91 -5.33
C PRO A 210 -13.18 11.35 -4.90
N VAL A 211 -13.28 10.02 -4.71
CA VAL A 211 -14.57 9.29 -4.62
C VAL A 211 -15.12 9.16 -3.19
N VAL A 212 -14.33 9.39 -2.13
CA VAL A 212 -14.73 9.01 -0.75
C VAL A 212 -15.18 10.19 0.11
N VAL A 213 -15.37 11.35 -0.50
CA VAL A 213 -15.95 12.52 0.19
C VAL A 213 -17.46 12.31 0.31
N ARG A 214 -17.93 11.97 1.51
CA ARG A 214 -19.36 11.76 1.78
C ARG A 214 -20.16 13.06 1.64
N TYR A 215 -21.45 12.92 1.29
CA TYR A 215 -22.41 14.02 1.15
C TYR A 215 -22.48 14.95 2.40
N ASN A 216 -22.36 14.36 3.60
CA ASN A 216 -22.26 15.11 4.87
C ASN A 216 -20.79 15.36 5.26
N PHE A 217 -19.97 15.83 4.31
CA PHE A 217 -18.56 16.06 4.55
C PHE A 217 -18.38 17.00 5.75
N MET A 218 -17.84 16.47 6.85
CA MET A 218 -17.73 17.18 8.13
C MET A 218 -16.52 18.12 8.13
N THR A 219 -16.48 19.06 7.18
CA THR A 219 -15.43 20.09 7.02
C THR A 219 -15.07 20.77 8.34
N ASN A 220 -16.08 21.10 9.15
CA ASN A 220 -15.90 21.68 10.48
C ASN A 220 -15.17 20.73 11.43
N LYS A 221 -15.53 19.45 11.46
CA LYS A 221 -14.81 18.46 12.29
C LYS A 221 -13.40 18.21 11.76
N MET A 222 -13.18 18.21 10.45
CA MET A 222 -11.83 18.14 9.85
C MET A 222 -10.95 19.32 10.28
N LYS A 223 -11.53 20.53 10.29
CA LYS A 223 -10.86 21.74 10.79
C LYS A 223 -10.52 21.61 12.27
N ILE A 224 -11.47 21.20 13.11
CA ILE A 224 -11.25 20.98 14.55
C ILE A 224 -10.12 19.96 14.78
N LEU A 225 -10.13 18.85 14.04
CA LEU A 225 -9.08 17.84 14.12
C LEU A 225 -7.71 18.43 13.77
N TYR A 226 -7.62 19.19 12.66
CA TYR A 226 -6.39 19.86 12.25
C TYR A 226 -5.87 20.88 13.28
N GLU A 227 -6.74 21.69 13.86
CA GLU A 227 -6.38 22.71 14.86
C GLU A 227 -5.86 22.10 16.17
N ASN A 228 -6.24 20.86 16.48
CA ASN A 228 -5.76 20.14 17.66
C ASN A 228 -4.49 19.31 17.40
N LEU A 229 -3.98 19.24 16.16
CA LEU A 229 -2.70 18.61 15.87
C LEU A 229 -1.55 19.57 16.21
N SER A 230 -0.68 19.16 17.13
CA SER A 230 0.56 19.90 17.38
C SER A 230 1.54 19.77 16.20
N ASN A 231 2.55 20.64 16.16
CA ASN A 231 3.63 20.52 15.17
C ASN A 231 4.37 19.16 15.29
N SER A 232 4.48 18.62 16.51
CA SER A 232 5.06 17.29 16.73
C SER A 232 4.20 16.19 16.11
N ASP A 233 2.87 16.28 16.22
CA ASP A 233 1.95 15.30 15.66
C ASP A 233 1.98 15.32 14.12
N LYS A 234 1.95 16.53 13.53
CA LYS A 234 2.11 16.74 12.09
C LYS A 234 3.44 16.15 11.59
N SER A 235 4.53 16.40 12.31
CA SER A 235 5.85 15.83 12.00
C SER A 235 5.86 14.29 12.05
N LYS A 236 5.21 13.67 13.05
CA LYS A 236 5.08 12.21 13.11
C LYS A 236 4.34 11.62 11.91
N MET A 237 3.34 12.34 11.40
CA MET A 237 2.61 11.99 10.18
C MET A 237 3.36 12.37 8.89
N LYS A 238 4.62 12.80 8.98
CA LYS A 238 5.47 13.21 7.84
C LYS A 238 4.94 14.43 7.09
N TRP A 239 4.21 15.32 7.76
CA TRP A 239 3.77 16.57 7.14
C TRP A 239 4.96 17.49 6.91
N THR A 240 5.03 18.04 5.71
CA THR A 240 5.94 19.14 5.37
C THR A 240 5.15 20.45 5.33
N LYS A 241 5.85 21.58 5.27
CA LYS A 241 5.20 22.90 5.10
C LYS A 241 4.39 22.96 3.81
N GLU A 242 4.91 22.36 2.74
CA GLU A 242 4.23 22.26 1.44
C GLU A 242 2.95 21.42 1.57
N TYR A 243 2.99 20.30 2.30
CA TYR A 243 1.80 19.50 2.53
C TYR A 243 0.76 20.23 3.36
N GLU A 244 1.17 20.97 4.39
CA GLU A 244 0.26 21.75 5.23
C GLU A 244 -0.45 22.86 4.43
N GLN A 245 0.27 23.57 3.56
CA GLN A 245 -0.34 24.51 2.62
C GLN A 245 -1.33 23.82 1.69
N LYS A 246 -0.94 22.65 1.13
CA LYS A 246 -1.79 21.84 0.27
C LYS A 246 -3.04 21.34 1.00
N PHE A 247 -2.93 21.00 2.27
CA PHE A 247 -4.03 20.61 3.15
C PHE A 247 -4.99 21.75 3.38
N PHE A 248 -4.48 22.94 3.70
CA PHE A 248 -5.30 24.13 3.88
C PHE A 248 -6.11 24.47 2.62
N LEU A 249 -5.49 24.36 1.44
CA LEU A 249 -6.17 24.52 0.15
C LEU A 249 -7.25 23.46 -0.08
N MET A 250 -6.99 22.19 0.25
CA MET A 250 -8.00 21.12 0.17
C MET A 250 -9.20 21.44 1.08
N LEU A 251 -8.94 21.81 2.34
CA LEU A 251 -9.98 22.12 3.30
C LEU A 251 -10.81 23.32 2.85
N LYS A 252 -10.17 24.39 2.36
CA LYS A 252 -10.85 25.56 1.78
C LYS A 252 -11.72 25.19 0.57
N LYS A 253 -11.19 24.38 -0.35
CA LYS A 253 -11.95 23.88 -1.52
C LYS A 253 -13.19 23.11 -1.05
N ALA A 254 -13.04 22.23 -0.06
CA ALA A 254 -14.12 21.46 0.50
C ALA A 254 -15.21 22.30 1.17
N PHE A 255 -14.85 23.40 1.84
CA PHE A 255 -15.81 24.37 2.38
C PHE A 255 -16.56 25.13 1.27
N SER A 256 -15.84 25.60 0.24
CA SER A 256 -16.43 26.44 -0.81
C SER A 256 -17.26 25.69 -1.83
N LYS A 257 -16.89 24.43 -2.10
CA LYS A 257 -17.48 23.59 -3.15
C LYS A 257 -17.41 22.13 -2.71
N PRO A 258 -18.23 21.72 -1.72
CA PRO A 258 -18.17 20.37 -1.14
C PRO A 258 -18.30 19.26 -2.19
N PHE A 259 -18.94 19.54 -3.33
CA PHE A 259 -19.17 18.61 -4.43
C PHE A 259 -18.09 18.60 -5.53
N SER A 260 -17.08 19.47 -5.47
CA SER A 260 -16.10 19.64 -6.56
C SER A 260 -14.71 19.08 -6.25
N LEU A 261 -14.56 18.23 -5.22
CA LEU A 261 -13.29 17.56 -4.94
C LEU A 261 -12.93 16.46 -5.96
N LEU A 262 -13.81 16.25 -6.95
CA LEU A 262 -13.52 15.62 -8.25
C LEU A 262 -12.45 16.42 -9.02
#